data_AF-A0AAE9EB36-F1
#
_entry.id   AF-A0AAE9EB36-F1
#
_cell.length_a   1.000
_cell.length_b   1.000
_cell.length_c   1.000
_cell.angle_alpha   90.00
_cell.angle_beta   90.00
_cell.angle_gamma   90.00
#
_symmetry.space_group_name_H-M   'P 1'
#
loop_
_entity.id
_entity.type
_entity.pdbx_description
1 polymer ?
#
loop_
_entity_poly.entity_id
_entity_poly.type
_entity_poly.pdbx_seq_one_letter_code
_entity_poly.pdbx_strand_id
1 'polypeptide(L)'
;MGQKQAKAEQMNEETLRKFYDAQFENQLVADNLKWAQQRAVDFLQRRDQLQWEVLAAATTTAVLLAAGSMYKRKDLIIPIVPLIMGVGYRYDVAHGDNRQLVREDVEKVLKTPADLQMLPPITLKEIDEFRNLHFQR
;
A
#
# COMPACT_ATOMS: atom_id res chain seq x y z
N MET A 1 -1.99 14.09 -54.93
CA MET A 1 -0.87 13.88 -53.99
C MET A 1 -1.28 13.90 -52.50
N GLY A 2 -2.46 14.44 -52.12
CA GLY A 2 -2.88 14.54 -50.71
C GLY A 2 -3.22 13.23 -49.97
N GLN A 3 -3.69 12.17 -50.65
CA GLN A 3 -4.03 10.90 -49.97
C GLN A 3 -2.82 10.14 -49.40
N LYS A 4 -1.63 10.27 -50.02
CA LYS A 4 -0.40 9.65 -49.50
C LYS A 4 0.17 10.42 -48.30
N GLN A 5 -0.05 11.73 -48.25
CA GLN A 5 0.40 12.59 -47.14
C GLN A 5 -0.47 12.37 -45.89
N ALA A 6 -1.81 12.33 -46.04
CA ALA A 6 -2.71 12.05 -44.91
C ALA A 6 -2.49 10.65 -44.30
N LYS A 7 -2.21 9.63 -45.12
CA LYS A 7 -1.90 8.28 -44.63
C LYS A 7 -0.54 8.20 -43.94
N ALA A 8 0.43 9.01 -44.35
CA ALA A 8 1.74 9.11 -43.71
C ALA A 8 1.66 9.86 -42.37
N GLU A 9 0.84 10.93 -42.28
CA GLU A 9 0.58 11.65 -41.02
C GLU A 9 -0.18 10.76 -40.02
N GLN A 10 -1.21 10.04 -40.45
CA GLN A 10 -1.93 9.09 -39.58
C GLN A 10 -1.04 7.97 -39.07
N MET A 11 -0.15 7.43 -39.91
CA MET A 11 0.81 6.40 -39.50
C MET A 11 1.84 6.95 -38.49
N ASN A 12 2.18 8.23 -38.59
CA ASN A 12 3.08 8.90 -37.66
C ASN A 12 2.41 9.16 -36.31
N GLU A 13 1.14 9.58 -36.31
CA GLU A 13 0.33 9.74 -35.09
C GLU A 13 0.11 8.41 -34.35
N GLU A 14 -0.20 7.32 -35.06
CA GLU A 14 -0.31 6.00 -34.45
C GLU A 14 1.01 5.50 -33.87
N THR A 15 2.14 5.80 -34.53
CA THR A 15 3.46 5.42 -34.05
C THR A 15 3.85 6.22 -32.80
N LEU A 16 3.53 7.51 -32.77
CA LEU A 16 3.73 8.37 -31.60
C LEU A 16 2.87 7.91 -30.42
N ARG A 17 1.59 7.58 -30.65
CA ARG A 17 0.70 7.02 -29.61
C ARG A 17 1.26 5.75 -29.00
N LYS A 18 1.67 4.78 -29.83
CA LYS A 18 2.30 3.54 -29.35
C LYS A 18 3.56 3.78 -28.54
N PHE A 19 4.37 4.77 -28.92
CA PHE A 19 5.56 5.14 -28.17
C PHE A 19 5.22 5.73 -26.80
N TYR A 20 4.24 6.64 -26.73
CA TYR A 20 3.76 7.20 -25.46
C TYR A 20 3.09 6.14 -24.59
N ASP A 21 2.25 5.28 -25.15
CA ASP A 21 1.61 4.18 -24.42
C ASP A 21 2.65 3.24 -23.81
N ALA A 22 3.69 2.87 -24.59
CA ALA A 22 4.78 2.05 -24.07
C ALA A 22 5.58 2.77 -22.96
N GLN A 23 5.79 4.09 -23.07
CA GLN A 23 6.43 4.87 -22.00
C GLN A 23 5.55 4.91 -20.74
N PHE A 24 4.24 5.12 -20.88
CA PHE A 24 3.29 5.13 -19.77
C PHE A 24 3.19 3.77 -19.09
N GLU A 25 3.12 2.68 -19.85
CA GLU A 25 3.08 1.32 -19.30
C GLU A 25 4.35 1.02 -18.49
N ASN A 26 5.52 1.37 -19.01
CA ASN A 26 6.78 1.21 -18.30
C ASN A 26 6.83 2.04 -17.01
N GLN A 27 6.33 3.28 -17.02
CA GLN A 27 6.25 4.13 -15.83
C GLN A 27 5.27 3.54 -14.80
N LEU A 28 4.11 3.06 -15.23
CA LEU A 28 3.11 2.46 -14.36
C LEU A 28 3.62 1.18 -13.70
N VAL A 29 4.33 0.33 -14.46
CA VAL A 29 5.00 -0.86 -13.92
C VAL A 29 6.08 -0.47 -12.90
N ALA A 30 6.89 0.55 -13.21
CA ALA A 30 7.93 1.02 -12.29
C ALA A 30 7.35 1.57 -10.98
N ASP A 31 6.26 2.33 -11.04
CA ASP A 31 5.61 2.89 -9.86
C ASP A 31 4.88 1.82 -9.04
N ASN A 32 4.23 0.86 -9.68
CA ASN A 32 3.66 -0.30 -9.00
C ASN A 32 4.75 -1.12 -8.27
N LEU A 33 5.91 -1.31 -8.92
CA LEU A 33 7.04 -1.99 -8.30
C LEU A 33 7.58 -1.21 -7.09
N LYS A 34 7.77 0.11 -7.19
CA LYS A 34 8.19 0.95 -6.07
C LYS A 34 7.22 0.88 -4.91
N TRP A 35 5.92 0.97 -5.19
CA TRP A 35 4.88 0.88 -4.17
C TRP A 35 4.88 -0.49 -3.47
N ALA A 36 5.04 -1.58 -4.23
CA ALA A 36 5.16 -2.92 -3.67
C ALA A 36 6.41 -3.07 -2.79
N GLN A 37 7.54 -2.49 -3.21
CA GLN A 37 8.79 -2.47 -2.45
C GLN A 37 8.66 -1.66 -1.15
N GLN A 38 8.13 -0.43 -1.21
CA GLN A 38 7.89 0.41 -0.03
C GLN A 38 7.02 -0.32 0.99
N ARG A 39 5.92 -0.92 0.52
CA ARG A 39 5.04 -1.72 1.37
C ARG A 39 5.75 -2.91 2.00
N ALA A 40 6.62 -3.61 1.27
CA ALA A 40 7.39 -4.72 1.81
C ALA A 40 8.36 -4.24 2.92
N VAL A 41 9.01 -3.10 2.73
CA VAL A 41 9.89 -2.47 3.73
C VAL A 41 9.10 -2.07 4.97
N ASP A 42 7.92 -1.44 4.80
CA ASP A 42 7.06 -1.07 5.92
C ASP A 42 6.64 -2.29 6.76
N PHE A 43 6.37 -3.42 6.12
CA PHE A 43 6.08 -4.67 6.83
C PHE A 43 7.26 -5.19 7.64
N LEU A 44 8.48 -5.11 7.10
CA LEU A 44 9.69 -5.52 7.82
C LEU A 44 9.93 -4.60 9.02
N GLN A 45 9.84 -3.29 8.84
CA GLN A 45 9.99 -2.32 9.94
C GLN A 45 8.98 -2.55 11.07
N ARG A 46 7.72 -2.82 10.74
CA ARG A 46 6.68 -3.12 11.75
C ARG A 46 6.97 -4.41 12.52
N ARG A 47 7.53 -5.43 11.85
CA ARG A 47 7.93 -6.69 12.50
C ARG A 47 9.11 -6.49 13.46
N ASP A 48 10.11 -5.73 13.05
CA ASP A 48 11.26 -5.41 13.91
C ASP A 48 10.82 -4.61 15.14
N GLN A 49 9.98 -3.60 14.97
CA GLN A 49 9.40 -2.84 16.08
C GLN A 49 8.60 -3.75 17.03
N LEU A 50 7.78 -4.64 16.48
CA LEU A 50 7.01 -5.59 17.27
C LEU A 50 7.92 -6.56 18.05
N GLN A 51 9.01 -7.04 17.46
CA GLN A 51 9.97 -7.90 18.14
C GLN A 51 10.58 -7.19 19.36
N TRP A 52 10.98 -5.93 19.20
CA TRP A 52 11.50 -5.12 20.30
C TRP A 52 10.47 -4.87 21.40
N GLU A 53 9.21 -4.65 21.04
CA GLU A 53 8.13 -4.44 22.00
C GLU A 53 7.75 -5.71 22.76
N VAL A 54 7.70 -6.85 22.07
CA VAL A 54 7.50 -8.16 22.72
C VAL A 54 8.63 -8.43 23.70
N LEU A 55 9.89 -8.15 23.31
CA LEU A 55 11.04 -8.33 24.19
C LEU A 55 10.98 -7.40 25.42
N ALA A 56 10.63 -6.13 25.22
CA ALA A 56 10.49 -5.16 26.30
C ALA A 56 9.33 -5.52 27.25
N ALA A 57 8.19 -5.96 26.70
CA ALA A 57 7.04 -6.39 27.50
C ALA A 57 7.35 -7.69 28.27
N ALA A 58 8.04 -8.65 27.65
CA ALA A 58 8.45 -9.90 28.28
C ALA A 58 9.43 -9.67 29.43
N THR A 59 10.45 -8.83 29.21
CA THR A 59 11.42 -8.48 30.26
C THR A 59 10.75 -7.73 31.41
N THR A 60 9.89 -6.74 31.10
CA THR A 60 9.13 -6.00 32.12
C THR A 60 8.21 -6.93 32.92
N THR A 61 7.50 -7.84 32.24
CA THR A 61 6.64 -8.84 32.89
C THR A 61 7.45 -9.77 33.79
N ALA A 62 8.60 -10.27 33.33
CA ALA A 62 9.48 -11.12 34.12
C ALA A 62 9.99 -10.41 35.39
N VAL A 63 10.39 -9.14 35.27
CA VAL A 63 10.82 -8.32 36.42
C VAL A 63 9.68 -8.08 37.40
N LEU A 64 8.47 -7.76 36.91
CA LEU A 64 7.29 -7.55 37.75
C LEU A 64 6.88 -8.83 38.48
N LEU A 65 6.96 -9.99 37.82
CA LEU A 65 6.69 -11.29 38.42
C LEU A 65 7.75 -11.67 39.47
N ALA A 66 9.03 -11.44 39.17
CA ALA A 66 10.11 -11.68 40.13
C ALA A 66 9.98 -10.78 41.37
N ALA A 67 9.71 -9.49 41.17
CA ALA A 67 9.45 -8.54 42.25
C ALA A 67 8.19 -8.91 43.05
N GLY A 68 7.09 -9.27 42.38
CA GLY A 68 5.86 -9.72 43.04
C GLY A 68 6.05 -10.96 43.90
N SER A 69 6.88 -11.91 43.44
CA SER A 69 7.27 -13.10 44.19
C SER A 69 8.13 -12.75 45.41
N MET A 70 9.18 -11.93 45.23
CA MET A 70 10.09 -11.55 46.31
C MET A 70 9.40 -10.71 47.40
N TYR A 71 8.59 -9.72 47.00
CA TYR A 71 7.91 -8.81 47.92
C TYR A 71 6.53 -9.29 48.38
N LYS A 72 6.08 -10.48 47.93
CA LYS A 72 4.73 -11.04 48.19
C LYS A 72 3.57 -10.09 47.86
N ARG A 73 3.77 -9.14 46.93
CA ARG A 73 2.76 -8.17 46.52
C ARG A 73 2.04 -8.65 45.27
N LYS A 74 0.77 -9.03 45.42
CA LYS A 74 -0.09 -9.50 44.32
C LYS A 74 -0.53 -8.38 43.39
N ASP A 75 -0.44 -7.13 43.84
CA ASP A 75 -0.86 -5.94 43.08
C ASP A 75 0.03 -5.66 41.85
N LEU A 76 1.24 -6.24 41.80
CA LEU A 76 2.16 -6.10 40.67
C LEU A 76 1.71 -6.87 39.41
N ILE A 77 0.64 -7.66 39.49
CA ILE A 77 0.03 -8.34 38.35
C ILE A 77 -0.85 -7.39 37.52
N ILE A 78 -1.41 -6.35 38.15
CA ILE A 78 -2.30 -5.38 37.50
C ILE A 78 -1.70 -4.76 36.22
N PRO A 79 -0.43 -4.28 36.20
CA PRO A 79 0.18 -3.72 34.99
C PRO A 79 0.54 -4.76 33.92
N ILE A 80 0.59 -6.05 34.24
CA ILE A 80 0.95 -7.11 33.28
C ILE A 80 -0.17 -7.30 32.24
N VAL A 81 -1.44 -7.21 32.68
CA VAL A 81 -2.61 -7.40 31.81
C VAL A 81 -2.65 -6.42 30.63
N PRO A 82 -2.57 -5.09 30.81
CA PRO A 82 -2.56 -4.16 29.69
C PRO A 82 -1.31 -4.28 28.81
N LEU A 83 -0.17 -4.69 29.37
CA LEU A 83 1.05 -4.94 28.58
C LEU A 83 0.85 -6.11 27.61
N ILE A 84 0.31 -7.23 28.08
CA ILE A 84 0.02 -8.40 27.24
C ILE A 84 -1.06 -8.06 26.20
N MET A 85 -2.13 -7.35 26.59
CA MET A 85 -3.15 -6.89 25.65
C MET A 85 -2.58 -5.98 24.56
N GLY A 86 -1.73 -5.01 24.93
CA GLY A 86 -1.13 -4.07 23.97
C GLY A 86 -0.24 -4.79 22.95
N VAL A 87 0.59 -5.72 23.42
CA VAL A 87 1.42 -6.56 22.53
C VAL A 87 0.56 -7.46 21.65
N GLY A 88 -0.49 -8.07 22.21
CA GLY A 88 -1.43 -8.91 21.47
C GLY A 88 -2.15 -8.16 20.36
N TYR A 89 -2.65 -6.96 20.65
CA TYR A 89 -3.28 -6.09 19.64
C TYR A 89 -2.31 -5.73 18.52
N ARG A 90 -1.06 -5.38 18.83
CA ARG A 90 -0.07 -5.04 17.81
C ARG A 90 0.39 -6.26 17.01
N TYR A 91 0.42 -7.43 17.64
CA TYR A 91 0.66 -8.70 16.96
C TYR A 91 -0.44 -8.99 15.94
N ASP A 92 -1.70 -8.82 16.35
CA ASP A 92 -2.84 -8.95 15.46
C ASP A 92 -2.84 -7.89 14.34
N VAL A 93 -2.41 -6.65 14.59
CA VAL A 93 -2.27 -5.65 13.53
C VAL A 93 -1.13 -5.98 12.55
N ALA A 94 -0.04 -6.60 13.02
CA ALA A 94 1.12 -6.94 12.21
C ALA A 94 0.98 -8.25 11.43
N HIS A 95 0.25 -9.23 11.99
CA HIS A 95 0.07 -10.58 11.42
C HIS A 95 -1.38 -10.87 10.99
N GLY A 96 -2.35 -10.17 11.55
CA GLY A 96 -3.77 -10.33 11.29
C GLY A 96 -4.12 -9.88 9.88
N ASP A 97 -4.70 -10.85 9.19
CA ASP A 97 -5.62 -10.93 8.05
C ASP A 97 -6.14 -9.72 7.26
N ASN A 98 -5.60 -8.52 7.42
CA ASN A 98 -5.84 -7.42 6.49
C ASN A 98 -5.48 -7.82 5.04
N ARG A 99 -4.60 -8.81 4.86
CA ARG A 99 -4.33 -9.39 3.54
C ARG A 99 -5.49 -10.24 3.01
N GLN A 100 -6.20 -11.00 3.84
CA GLN A 100 -7.39 -11.73 3.39
C GLN A 100 -8.54 -10.77 3.10
N LEU A 101 -8.79 -9.77 3.96
CA LEU A 101 -9.81 -8.76 3.70
C LEU A 101 -9.54 -7.97 2.42
N VAL A 102 -8.32 -7.47 2.23
CA VAL A 102 -7.94 -6.78 0.99
C VAL A 102 -7.97 -7.73 -0.21
N ARG A 103 -7.58 -8.99 -0.05
CA ARG A 103 -7.66 -9.98 -1.13
C ARG A 103 -9.09 -10.33 -1.49
N GLU A 104 -9.97 -10.50 -0.52
CA GLU A 104 -11.39 -10.75 -0.72
C GLU A 104 -12.08 -9.55 -1.37
N ASP A 105 -11.76 -8.33 -0.94
CA ASP A 105 -12.31 -7.12 -1.54
C ASP A 105 -11.80 -6.92 -2.96
N VAL A 106 -10.50 -7.14 -3.21
CA VAL A 106 -9.94 -7.15 -4.57
C VAL A 106 -10.55 -8.26 -5.42
N GLU A 107 -10.81 -9.44 -4.86
CA GLU A 107 -11.43 -10.56 -5.55
C GLU A 107 -12.92 -10.30 -5.87
N LYS A 108 -13.66 -9.63 -4.98
CA LYS A 108 -15.03 -9.15 -5.24
C LYS A 108 -15.07 -8.10 -6.34
N VAL A 109 -14.10 -7.18 -6.32
CA VAL A 109 -13.92 -6.12 -7.32
C VAL A 109 -13.53 -6.70 -8.69
N LEU A 110 -12.66 -7.71 -8.74
CA LEU A 110 -12.31 -8.44 -9.96
C LEU A 110 -13.47 -9.26 -10.54
N LYS A 111 -14.31 -9.84 -9.67
CA LYS A 111 -15.49 -10.64 -10.09
C LYS A 111 -16.67 -9.77 -10.53
N THR A 112 -16.71 -8.50 -10.12
CA THR A 112 -17.82 -7.57 -10.42
C THR A 112 -17.30 -6.35 -11.20
N PRO A 113 -16.88 -6.50 -12.46
CA PRO A 113 -16.31 -5.42 -13.26
C PRO A 113 -17.30 -4.28 -13.57
N ALA A 114 -18.60 -4.46 -13.30
CA ALA A 114 -19.63 -3.45 -13.53
C ALA A 114 -19.58 -2.26 -12.55
N ASP A 115 -19.05 -2.47 -11.34
CA ASP A 115 -18.88 -1.41 -10.32
C ASP A 115 -17.47 -0.80 -10.33
N LEU A 116 -16.57 -1.32 -11.17
CA LEU A 116 -15.34 -0.63 -11.51
C LEU A 116 -15.73 0.56 -12.39
N GLN A 117 -16.03 1.70 -11.76
CA GLN A 117 -15.82 2.99 -12.40
C GLN A 117 -14.32 3.11 -12.70
N MET A 118 -13.85 2.39 -13.73
CA MET A 118 -12.69 2.82 -14.47
C MET A 118 -13.04 4.23 -14.90
N LEU A 119 -12.35 5.21 -14.31
CA LEU A 119 -12.37 6.56 -14.81
C LEU A 119 -12.25 6.45 -16.34
N PRO A 120 -13.17 7.07 -17.11
CA PRO A 120 -13.13 6.97 -18.56
C PRO A 120 -11.71 7.29 -19.00
N PRO A 121 -11.15 6.54 -19.97
CA PRO A 121 -9.77 6.70 -20.38
C PRO A 121 -9.56 8.17 -20.72
N ILE A 122 -8.81 8.87 -19.87
CA ILE A 122 -8.57 10.29 -20.03
C ILE A 122 -7.91 10.43 -21.39
N THR A 123 -8.62 11.09 -22.31
CA THR A 123 -8.12 11.25 -23.67
C THR A 123 -7.03 12.33 -23.65
N LEU A 124 -6.03 12.21 -24.53
CA LEU A 124 -4.95 13.22 -24.62
C LEU A 124 -5.49 14.65 -24.76
N LYS A 125 -6.66 14.81 -25.37
CA LYS A 125 -7.37 16.08 -25.50
C LYS A 125 -7.78 16.67 -24.13
N GLU A 126 -8.27 15.84 -23.21
CA GLU A 126 -8.65 16.27 -21.86
C GLU A 126 -7.42 16.64 -21.02
N ILE A 127 -6.27 15.99 -21.25
CA ILE A 127 -4.99 16.35 -20.62
C ILE A 127 -4.48 17.70 -21.13
N ASP A 128 -4.57 17.93 -22.44
CA ASP A 128 -4.16 19.21 -23.03
C ASP A 128 -5.09 20.36 -22.62
N GLU A 129 -6.41 20.11 -22.53
CA GLU A 129 -7.37 21.08 -21.98
C GLU A 129 -7.07 21.40 -20.51
N PHE A 130 -6.80 20.39 -19.67
CA PHE A 130 -6.42 20.59 -18.27
C PHE A 130 -5.10 21.37 -18.13
N ARG A 131 -4.08 21.03 -18.94
CA ARG A 131 -2.80 21.72 -18.96
C ARG A 131 -2.96 23.19 -19.34
N ASN A 132 -3.77 23.50 -20.36
CA ASN A 132 -4.00 24.88 -20.78
C ASN A 132 -4.75 25.69 -19.72
N LEU A 133 -5.70 25.08 -19.01
CA LEU A 133 -6.46 25.74 -17.93
C LEU A 133 -5.60 26.05 -16.70
N HIS A 134 -4.64 25.18 -16.37
CA HIS A 134 -3.84 25.32 -15.13
C HIS A 134 -2.47 25.98 -15.32
N PHE A 135 -1.91 26.01 -16.52
CA PHE A 135 -0.58 26.58 -16.79
C PHE A 135 -0.59 27.92 -17.56
N GLN A 136 -1.76 28.51 -17.83
CA GLN A 136 -1.87 29.87 -18.39
C GLN A 136 -2.01 30.98 -17.32
N ARG A 137 -1.32 30.85 -16.18
CA ARG A 137 -1.08 31.97 -15.25
C ARG A 137 0.39 32.35 -15.25
#